data_AF-A0A935UWN3-F1
#
_entry.id   AF-A0A935UWN3-F1
#
_cell.length_a   1.000
_cell.length_b   1.000
_cell.length_c   1.000
_cell.angle_alpha   90.00
_cell.angle_beta   90.00
_cell.angle_gamma   90.00
#
_symmetry.space_group_name_H-M   'P 1'
#
loop_
_entity.id
_entity.type
_entity.pdbx_description
1 polymer ?
#
loop_
_entity_poly.entity_id
_entity_poly.type
_entity_poly.pdbx_seq_one_letter_code
_entity_poly.pdbx_strand_id
1 'polypeptide(L)'
;MCYRFSLPLAALALLMVFNGCEPDRDKTFKASLDHDGDGYTMAGSNPDCDDDDPDVFPDAEELCDGIDNDCDGEEDEGLPLWYPDSDGDNFGDEGDAGLCDPPSATGWTPDNTDCDDLEPDEFPGAPELCDGIDNDCDPMTPMDEDVSASDGAIEAWPDEDDDGEGAMDGAMILVCDLPDDYAANAKDCDDLDSGVNTAAEEWCDGLDNDCDAETDEDAVDATAWCVDGDGDAYTAEDCVPRLACDAAMDEIEQSSEFDWDDTNSSVYPGAEEFCDGLDNDQNGLVDDDATDADEWWPDLDGDGAGDEDSIGVLSCETLLDMVTNEEDCDDWEALSHSGHTELCGDGIDNDCNDEIDTDCPDNYADYGVASEWFAGDVDGDGAEDVILYLCGDTEPTATMEFEEEPEGCDPDGVDVTDSDNDVCWLVALSDGSSFEAYNVWANTLGREADQRFVLDVDGDSMVDLVWVQDSDGDGYGEWHVALADLSTWTFREQPGPWMVDSVAFTTPRCGSWEM
;
A
#
# COMPACT_ATOMS: atom_id res chain seq x y z
N MET A 1 31.86 -91.85 -88.21
CA MET A 1 32.86 -92.94 -88.35
C MET A 1 32.11 -94.26 -88.31
N CYS A 2 32.01 -94.97 -89.44
CA CYS A 2 31.38 -96.29 -89.49
C CYS A 2 32.39 -97.38 -89.13
N TYR A 3 31.99 -98.36 -88.31
CA TYR A 3 32.48 -99.73 -88.46
C TYR A 3 31.33 -100.72 -88.50
N ARG A 4 31.32 -101.45 -89.62
CA ARG A 4 30.45 -102.55 -90.00
C ARG A 4 30.71 -103.77 -89.13
N PHE A 5 29.65 -104.48 -88.74
CA PHE A 5 29.74 -105.93 -88.54
C PHE A 5 29.31 -106.64 -89.84
N SER A 6 30.25 -107.43 -90.33
CA SER A 6 30.14 -108.33 -91.48
C SER A 6 29.54 -109.66 -91.02
N LEU A 7 28.70 -110.29 -91.85
CA LEU A 7 28.71 -111.73 -92.18
C LEU A 7 27.47 -112.08 -93.06
N PRO A 8 27.51 -113.14 -93.89
CA PRO A 8 27.16 -113.05 -95.30
C PRO A 8 25.93 -113.86 -95.71
N LEU A 9 25.47 -113.52 -96.92
CA LEU A 9 24.51 -114.26 -97.74
C LEU A 9 24.86 -115.75 -97.92
N ALA A 10 23.78 -116.51 -98.13
CA ALA A 10 23.62 -117.65 -99.04
C ALA A 10 23.59 -119.06 -98.43
N ALA A 11 22.37 -119.54 -98.16
CA ALA A 11 21.89 -120.90 -98.41
C ALA A 11 20.36 -120.88 -98.17
N LEU A 12 19.47 -121.48 -98.94
CA LEU A 12 19.53 -122.34 -100.11
C LEU A 12 18.06 -122.38 -100.56
N ALA A 13 17.78 -121.93 -101.78
CA ALA A 13 16.44 -122.02 -102.34
C ALA A 13 16.09 -123.48 -102.60
N LEU A 14 15.02 -124.01 -102.01
CA LEU A 14 14.19 -124.99 -102.68
C LEU A 14 12.82 -125.20 -102.02
N LEU A 15 11.79 -125.14 -102.86
CA LEU A 15 10.48 -125.79 -102.70
C LEU A 15 9.51 -125.16 -101.66
N MET A 16 8.52 -124.42 -102.16
CA MET A 16 7.12 -124.85 -102.26
C MET A 16 6.25 -123.63 -102.53
N VAL A 17 5.66 -123.56 -103.73
CA VAL A 17 4.62 -122.58 -104.05
C VAL A 17 3.30 -123.13 -103.52
N PHE A 18 2.81 -122.57 -102.41
CA PHE A 18 1.44 -122.06 -102.21
C PHE A 18 1.23 -121.65 -100.74
N ASN A 19 0.55 -120.50 -100.56
CA ASN A 19 0.11 -119.82 -99.33
C ASN A 19 1.09 -118.80 -98.73
N GLY A 20 0.63 -117.54 -98.75
CA GLY A 20 1.28 -116.38 -98.16
C GLY A 20 0.66 -115.11 -98.74
N CYS A 21 -0.49 -114.72 -98.20
CA CYS A 21 -1.02 -113.38 -98.31
C CYS A 21 -0.24 -112.53 -97.31
N GLU A 22 0.48 -111.50 -97.76
CA GLU A 22 0.79 -110.31 -96.94
C GLU A 22 1.24 -109.13 -97.83
N PRO A 23 0.71 -107.92 -97.61
CA PRO A 23 0.99 -106.74 -98.43
C PRO A 23 2.05 -105.81 -97.81
N ASP A 24 3.08 -105.45 -98.56
CA ASP A 24 3.93 -104.27 -98.26
C ASP A 24 3.24 -102.99 -98.76
N ARG A 25 2.13 -102.60 -98.12
CA ARG A 25 1.48 -101.28 -98.28
C ARG A 25 1.25 -100.57 -96.94
N ASP A 26 1.99 -100.94 -95.90
CA ASP A 26 1.58 -100.67 -94.51
C ASP A 26 2.47 -99.66 -93.76
N LYS A 27 2.96 -98.61 -94.43
CA LYS A 27 3.58 -97.45 -93.76
C LYS A 27 3.02 -96.10 -94.19
N THR A 28 2.54 -95.97 -95.43
CA THR A 28 1.77 -94.80 -95.88
C THR A 28 0.26 -94.96 -95.69
N PHE A 29 -0.23 -96.19 -95.45
CA PHE A 29 -1.63 -96.40 -95.07
C PHE A 29 -1.87 -96.18 -93.57
N LYS A 30 -0.85 -96.35 -92.72
CA LYS A 30 -0.96 -96.05 -91.29
C LYS A 30 -1.13 -94.57 -91.01
N ALA A 31 -0.25 -93.70 -91.54
CA ALA A 31 -0.34 -92.25 -91.32
C ALA A 31 -1.54 -91.53 -92.01
N SER A 32 -2.49 -92.27 -92.59
CA SER A 32 -3.71 -91.70 -93.18
C SER A 32 -4.97 -92.44 -92.72
N LEU A 33 -4.82 -93.23 -91.66
CA LEU A 33 -5.87 -94.00 -91.03
C LEU A 33 -5.93 -93.53 -89.58
N ASP A 34 -6.96 -92.74 -89.30
CA ASP A 34 -7.48 -92.44 -87.97
C ASP A 34 -7.54 -93.74 -87.15
N HIS A 35 -6.63 -93.91 -86.19
CA HIS A 35 -6.40 -95.18 -85.50
C HIS A 35 -7.21 -95.29 -84.21
N ASP A 36 -7.46 -94.18 -83.54
CA ASP A 36 -8.20 -94.07 -82.29
C ASP A 36 -9.69 -93.68 -82.47
N GLY A 37 -10.07 -93.15 -83.63
CA GLY A 37 -11.45 -92.85 -84.03
C GLY A 37 -11.94 -91.45 -83.69
N ASP A 38 -11.05 -90.50 -83.45
CA ASP A 38 -11.34 -89.10 -83.08
C ASP A 38 -11.74 -88.21 -84.29
N GLY A 39 -11.37 -88.65 -85.50
CA GLY A 39 -11.61 -87.98 -86.77
C GLY A 39 -10.41 -87.22 -87.35
N TYR A 40 -9.26 -87.23 -86.69
CA TYR A 40 -8.00 -86.63 -87.14
C TYR A 40 -7.00 -87.71 -87.56
N THR A 41 -5.87 -87.29 -88.15
CA THR A 41 -4.80 -88.21 -88.56
C THR A 41 -3.46 -87.49 -88.50
N MET A 42 -2.35 -88.24 -88.34
CA MET A 42 -0.97 -87.72 -88.42
C MET A 42 -0.61 -87.03 -89.75
N ALA A 43 -1.47 -87.06 -90.77
CA ALA A 43 -1.27 -86.40 -92.06
C ALA A 43 -2.32 -85.32 -92.31
N GLY A 44 -1.92 -84.05 -92.35
CA GLY A 44 -2.86 -82.96 -92.57
C GLY A 44 -2.21 -81.59 -92.60
N SER A 45 -3.03 -80.55 -92.74
CA SER A 45 -2.62 -79.16 -92.49
C SER A 45 -2.74 -78.76 -91.02
N ASN A 46 -3.55 -79.51 -90.25
CA ASN A 46 -3.63 -79.50 -88.79
C ASN A 46 -3.53 -80.99 -88.40
N PRO A 47 -2.32 -81.56 -88.37
CA PRO A 47 -2.15 -82.98 -88.13
C PRO A 47 -2.37 -83.29 -86.65
N ASP A 48 -2.91 -84.48 -86.39
CA ASP A 48 -2.88 -85.10 -85.08
C ASP A 48 -1.42 -85.27 -84.62
N CYS A 49 -1.17 -85.02 -83.33
CA CYS A 49 0.12 -85.17 -82.68
C CYS A 49 0.30 -86.55 -82.00
N ASP A 50 -0.79 -87.28 -81.68
CA ASP A 50 -0.77 -88.67 -81.21
C ASP A 50 -1.98 -89.51 -81.74
N ASP A 51 -1.86 -90.02 -82.97
CA ASP A 51 -2.85 -90.90 -83.68
C ASP A 51 -3.37 -92.12 -82.89
N ASP A 52 -2.71 -92.48 -81.78
CA ASP A 52 -3.06 -93.64 -80.96
C ASP A 52 -3.93 -93.24 -79.72
N ASP A 53 -4.16 -91.95 -79.46
CA ASP A 53 -4.91 -91.40 -78.30
C ASP A 53 -6.07 -90.46 -78.72
N PRO A 54 -7.34 -90.90 -78.57
CA PRO A 54 -8.48 -90.13 -79.05
C PRO A 54 -8.77 -88.85 -78.25
N ASP A 55 -8.04 -88.62 -77.16
CA ASP A 55 -8.11 -87.40 -76.34
C ASP A 55 -7.01 -86.38 -76.73
N VAL A 56 -6.16 -86.68 -77.73
CA VAL A 56 -5.09 -85.80 -78.26
C VAL A 56 -5.34 -85.51 -79.73
N PHE A 57 -5.84 -84.33 -80.06
CA PHE A 57 -6.15 -83.94 -81.43
C PHE A 57 -6.31 -82.42 -81.59
N PRO A 58 -6.21 -81.89 -82.81
CA PRO A 58 -6.28 -80.46 -83.00
C PRO A 58 -7.59 -79.80 -82.54
N ASP A 59 -7.48 -78.73 -81.75
CA ASP A 59 -8.57 -78.03 -81.06
C ASP A 59 -9.25 -78.86 -79.92
N ALA A 60 -8.58 -79.87 -79.35
CA ALA A 60 -9.03 -80.53 -78.12
C ALA A 60 -9.04 -79.57 -76.91
N GLU A 61 -9.64 -80.01 -75.80
CA GLU A 61 -9.54 -79.27 -74.52
C GLU A 61 -8.31 -79.79 -73.78
N GLU A 62 -7.41 -78.89 -73.39
CA GLU A 62 -6.23 -79.24 -72.58
C GLU A 62 -6.62 -79.96 -71.28
N LEU A 63 -5.85 -80.98 -70.94
CA LEU A 63 -5.93 -81.71 -69.67
C LEU A 63 -4.63 -81.46 -68.91
N CYS A 64 -4.68 -81.38 -67.59
CA CYS A 64 -3.45 -81.28 -66.80
C CYS A 64 -2.75 -82.65 -66.69
N ASP A 65 -2.13 -83.10 -67.76
CA ASP A 65 -1.41 -84.38 -67.80
C ASP A 65 0.00 -84.29 -68.42
N GLY A 66 0.43 -83.08 -68.79
CA GLY A 66 1.72 -82.80 -69.40
C GLY A 66 1.79 -83.24 -70.86
N ILE A 67 0.65 -83.27 -71.55
CA ILE A 67 0.51 -83.59 -72.96
C ILE A 67 -0.13 -82.38 -73.64
N ASP A 68 0.40 -82.00 -74.81
CA ASP A 68 -0.21 -81.07 -75.75
C ASP A 68 -1.45 -81.75 -76.36
N ASN A 69 -2.63 -81.61 -75.73
CA ASN A 69 -3.85 -82.28 -76.17
C ASN A 69 -4.39 -81.66 -77.46
N ASP A 70 -4.26 -80.35 -77.66
CA ASP A 70 -4.82 -79.62 -78.78
C ASP A 70 -3.85 -79.44 -79.97
N CYS A 71 -2.64 -79.98 -79.85
CA CYS A 71 -1.56 -80.00 -80.83
C CYS A 71 -1.09 -78.59 -81.29
N ASP A 72 -1.22 -77.56 -80.46
CA ASP A 72 -0.78 -76.19 -80.78
C ASP A 72 0.71 -75.92 -80.49
N GLY A 73 1.35 -76.81 -79.72
CA GLY A 73 2.77 -76.81 -79.39
C GLY A 73 3.11 -76.27 -78.00
N GLU A 74 2.13 -75.89 -77.19
CA GLU A 74 2.25 -75.70 -75.75
C GLU A 74 1.64 -76.92 -75.02
N GLU A 75 2.01 -77.15 -73.76
CA GLU A 75 1.47 -78.25 -72.94
C GLU A 75 0.67 -77.62 -71.79
N ASP A 76 -0.53 -78.14 -71.51
CA ASP A 76 -1.38 -77.76 -70.37
C ASP A 76 -1.78 -76.25 -70.32
N GLU A 77 -1.85 -75.54 -71.45
CA GLU A 77 -2.16 -74.10 -71.47
C GLU A 77 -3.66 -73.77 -71.29
N GLY A 78 -3.94 -72.53 -70.87
CA GLY A 78 -5.32 -72.06 -70.66
C GLY A 78 -6.05 -72.69 -69.46
N LEU A 79 -5.39 -73.59 -68.72
CA LEU A 79 -5.89 -74.20 -67.51
C LEU A 79 -5.78 -73.27 -66.28
N PRO A 80 -6.69 -73.41 -65.28
CA PRO A 80 -6.53 -72.71 -64.02
C PRO A 80 -5.27 -73.19 -63.31
N LEU A 81 -4.36 -72.25 -63.02
CA LEU A 81 -3.17 -72.51 -62.24
C LEU A 81 -3.46 -72.32 -60.76
N TRP A 82 -2.77 -73.12 -59.96
CA TRP A 82 -2.79 -73.08 -58.50
C TRP A 82 -1.37 -72.85 -57.99
N TYR A 83 -1.24 -71.94 -57.06
CA TYR A 83 0.01 -71.52 -56.43
C TYR A 83 0.04 -72.07 -55.00
N PRO A 84 1.20 -72.48 -54.48
CA PRO A 84 1.31 -72.87 -53.07
C PRO A 84 0.90 -71.69 -52.18
N ASP A 85 0.25 -72.02 -51.06
CA ASP A 85 -0.18 -71.11 -50.00
C ASP A 85 0.44 -71.67 -48.71
N SER A 86 1.66 -71.23 -48.42
CA SER A 86 2.53 -71.87 -47.43
C SER A 86 2.23 -71.40 -46.00
N ASP A 87 1.68 -70.21 -45.83
CA ASP A 87 1.35 -69.60 -44.54
C ASP A 87 -0.15 -69.67 -44.17
N GLY A 88 -1.03 -69.89 -45.14
CA GLY A 88 -2.46 -70.14 -44.96
C GLY A 88 -3.37 -68.91 -45.03
N ASP A 89 -2.95 -67.82 -45.66
CA ASP A 89 -3.76 -66.61 -45.85
C ASP A 89 -4.67 -66.64 -47.11
N ASN A 90 -4.50 -67.67 -47.95
CA ASN A 90 -5.16 -67.92 -49.25
C ASN A 90 -4.63 -67.10 -50.44
N PHE A 91 -3.45 -66.51 -50.33
CA PHE A 91 -2.67 -65.97 -51.43
C PHE A 91 -1.44 -66.87 -51.63
N GLY A 92 -0.73 -66.68 -52.75
CA GLY A 92 0.44 -67.48 -53.09
C GLY A 92 1.45 -66.63 -53.85
N ASP A 93 2.72 -67.01 -53.78
CA ASP A 93 3.84 -66.20 -54.26
C ASP A 93 3.79 -65.92 -55.78
N GLU A 94 3.97 -64.66 -56.19
CA GLU A 94 4.06 -64.25 -57.61
C GLU A 94 5.23 -64.93 -58.36
N GLY A 95 6.30 -65.26 -57.64
CA GLY A 95 7.52 -65.91 -58.12
C GLY A 95 7.44 -67.42 -58.28
N ASP A 96 6.39 -68.07 -57.76
CA ASP A 96 6.24 -69.52 -57.83
C ASP A 96 5.55 -70.02 -59.11
N ALA A 97 6.00 -71.19 -59.57
CA ALA A 97 5.42 -71.82 -60.75
C ALA A 97 4.10 -72.50 -60.39
N GLY A 98 2.99 -71.95 -60.89
CA GLY A 98 1.66 -72.53 -60.71
C GLY A 98 1.53 -73.94 -61.30
N LEU A 99 0.71 -74.78 -60.68
CA LEU A 99 0.35 -76.13 -61.13
C LEU A 99 -1.12 -76.20 -61.55
N CYS A 100 -1.43 -76.92 -62.62
CA CYS A 100 -2.81 -77.14 -63.05
C CYS A 100 -3.53 -78.28 -62.27
N ASP A 101 -2.80 -79.18 -61.60
CA ASP A 101 -3.32 -80.26 -60.74
C ASP A 101 -2.52 -80.31 -59.41
N PRO A 102 -2.91 -79.51 -58.41
CA PRO A 102 -2.19 -79.47 -57.14
C PRO A 102 -2.35 -80.79 -56.36
N PRO A 103 -1.32 -81.25 -55.64
CA PRO A 103 -1.34 -82.54 -54.92
C PRO A 103 -2.39 -82.64 -53.81
N SER A 104 -2.99 -81.52 -53.40
CA SER A 104 -4.03 -81.41 -52.38
C SER A 104 -4.88 -80.16 -52.63
N ALA A 105 -6.16 -80.22 -52.28
CA ALA A 105 -7.07 -79.06 -52.31
C ALA A 105 -6.88 -78.10 -51.11
N THR A 106 -5.74 -78.15 -50.42
CA THR A 106 -5.45 -77.35 -49.22
C THR A 106 -3.97 -76.98 -49.23
N GLY A 107 -3.65 -75.73 -48.92
CA GLY A 107 -2.30 -75.14 -49.09
C GLY A 107 -1.99 -74.77 -50.54
N TRP A 108 -3.04 -74.49 -51.33
CA TRP A 108 -2.93 -74.03 -52.71
C TRP A 108 -4.08 -73.05 -53.02
N THR A 109 -3.80 -71.97 -53.72
CA THR A 109 -4.76 -70.91 -54.08
C THR A 109 -4.68 -70.57 -55.59
N PRO A 110 -5.74 -70.06 -56.22
CA PRO A 110 -5.66 -69.56 -57.60
C PRO A 110 -5.14 -68.12 -57.68
N ASP A 111 -4.92 -67.44 -56.55
CA ASP A 111 -4.43 -66.06 -56.50
C ASP A 111 -2.92 -66.04 -56.21
N ASN A 112 -2.15 -65.30 -57.01
CA ASN A 112 -0.68 -65.35 -56.98
C ASN A 112 -0.05 -64.00 -56.67
N THR A 113 -0.79 -63.16 -55.96
CA THR A 113 -0.40 -61.77 -55.70
C THR A 113 0.20 -61.57 -54.31
N ASP A 114 0.60 -62.65 -53.64
CA ASP A 114 1.30 -62.60 -52.36
C ASP A 114 2.72 -62.06 -52.55
N CYS A 115 3.13 -61.15 -51.68
CA CYS A 115 4.46 -60.57 -51.66
C CYS A 115 5.44 -61.33 -50.74
N ASP A 116 4.96 -62.09 -49.75
CA ASP A 116 5.75 -63.03 -48.94
C ASP A 116 4.93 -64.24 -48.42
N ASP A 117 4.88 -65.34 -49.20
CA ASP A 117 4.13 -66.59 -48.93
C ASP A 117 4.55 -67.35 -47.65
N LEU A 118 5.48 -66.80 -46.86
CA LEU A 118 5.90 -67.36 -45.58
C LEU A 118 5.31 -66.60 -44.37
N GLU A 119 4.65 -65.47 -44.60
CA GLU A 119 4.21 -64.50 -43.60
C GLU A 119 2.69 -64.19 -43.75
N PRO A 120 1.81 -64.79 -42.93
CA PRO A 120 0.34 -64.78 -43.15
C PRO A 120 -0.36 -63.43 -42.88
N ASP A 121 0.42 -62.41 -42.53
CA ASP A 121 -0.03 -61.05 -42.29
C ASP A 121 0.45 -60.10 -43.42
N GLU A 122 1.11 -60.62 -44.47
CA GLU A 122 1.65 -59.89 -45.63
C GLU A 122 0.94 -60.34 -46.93
N PHE A 123 -0.27 -59.83 -47.17
CA PHE A 123 -1.09 -60.26 -48.30
C PHE A 123 -1.96 -59.15 -48.87
N PRO A 124 -2.41 -59.27 -50.14
CA PRO A 124 -3.32 -58.33 -50.79
C PRO A 124 -4.49 -57.84 -49.94
N GLY A 125 -4.41 -56.59 -49.49
CA GLY A 125 -5.42 -55.93 -48.68
C GLY A 125 -5.43 -56.30 -47.19
N ALA A 126 -4.33 -56.81 -46.65
CA ALA A 126 -4.08 -56.83 -45.21
C ALA A 126 -4.03 -55.39 -44.64
N PRO A 127 -4.17 -55.19 -43.32
CA PRO A 127 -3.94 -53.89 -42.72
C PRO A 127 -2.45 -53.57 -42.67
N GLU A 128 -2.07 -52.37 -43.11
CA GLU A 128 -0.71 -51.86 -42.96
C GLU A 128 -0.33 -51.63 -41.50
N LEU A 129 0.89 -52.04 -41.15
CA LEU A 129 1.49 -51.83 -39.84
C LEU A 129 2.67 -50.84 -39.95
N CYS A 130 2.93 -50.11 -38.88
CA CYS A 130 4.14 -49.28 -38.79
C CYS A 130 5.40 -50.11 -38.47
N ASP A 131 5.75 -51.08 -39.30
CA ASP A 131 6.92 -51.96 -39.11
C ASP A 131 7.94 -51.92 -40.27
N GLY A 132 7.70 -51.11 -41.30
CA GLY A 132 8.59 -50.93 -42.44
C GLY A 132 8.45 -52.01 -43.52
N ILE A 133 7.37 -52.78 -43.49
CA ILE A 133 7.04 -53.85 -44.43
C ILE A 133 5.71 -53.51 -45.10
N ASP A 134 5.60 -53.79 -46.39
CA ASP A 134 4.38 -53.66 -47.20
C ASP A 134 3.46 -54.85 -46.87
N ASN A 135 2.54 -54.66 -45.92
CA ASN A 135 1.69 -55.75 -45.44
C ASN A 135 0.54 -56.05 -46.41
N ASP A 136 0.07 -55.06 -47.17
CA ASP A 136 -1.08 -55.18 -48.05
C ASP A 136 -0.73 -55.50 -49.51
N CYS A 137 0.57 -55.69 -49.78
CA CYS A 137 1.19 -56.05 -51.05
C CYS A 137 0.80 -55.12 -52.20
N ASP A 138 0.59 -53.83 -51.92
CA ASP A 138 0.31 -52.84 -52.94
C ASP A 138 1.61 -52.15 -53.47
N PRO A 139 1.59 -51.60 -54.70
CA PRO A 139 2.77 -51.00 -55.29
C PRO A 139 3.06 -49.54 -54.84
N MET A 140 2.62 -49.10 -53.66
CA MET A 140 2.80 -47.74 -53.15
C MET A 140 4.11 -47.59 -52.35
N THR A 141 4.46 -46.33 -52.10
CA THR A 141 5.61 -45.94 -51.27
C THR A 141 5.21 -44.68 -50.49
N PRO A 142 5.47 -44.57 -49.18
CA PRO A 142 6.17 -45.53 -48.29
C PRO A 142 5.42 -46.87 -48.16
N MET A 143 6.05 -47.88 -47.54
CA MET A 143 5.50 -49.23 -47.32
C MET A 143 4.51 -49.31 -46.15
N ASP A 144 4.33 -48.21 -45.40
CA ASP A 144 3.47 -48.15 -44.20
C ASP A 144 2.41 -47.04 -44.40
N GLU A 145 1.70 -47.11 -45.52
CA GLU A 145 0.60 -46.24 -45.92
C GLU A 145 -0.72 -46.66 -45.26
N ASP A 146 -1.75 -45.81 -45.34
CA ASP A 146 -3.12 -46.13 -44.87
C ASP A 146 -3.23 -46.73 -43.44
N VAL A 147 -2.20 -46.55 -42.63
CA VAL A 147 -2.11 -47.02 -41.24
C VAL A 147 -3.18 -46.39 -40.37
N SER A 148 -3.70 -47.17 -39.43
CA SER A 148 -4.64 -46.70 -38.43
C SER A 148 -4.00 -46.68 -37.03
N ALA A 149 -4.67 -46.02 -36.08
CA ALA A 149 -4.20 -45.96 -34.69
C ALA A 149 -4.10 -47.35 -34.02
N SER A 150 -4.78 -48.39 -34.54
CA SER A 150 -4.61 -49.76 -34.03
C SER A 150 -3.33 -50.44 -34.52
N ASP A 151 -2.67 -49.87 -35.51
CA ASP A 151 -1.62 -50.52 -36.30
C ASP A 151 -0.22 -49.97 -35.93
N GLY A 152 -0.14 -49.26 -34.81
CA GLY A 152 1.10 -48.69 -34.28
C GLY A 152 1.38 -47.26 -34.72
N ALA A 153 0.51 -46.65 -35.54
CA ALA A 153 0.64 -45.25 -35.93
C ALA A 153 0.51 -44.29 -34.72
N ILE A 154 1.32 -43.23 -34.76
CA ILE A 154 1.32 -42.13 -33.81
C ILE A 154 0.27 -41.11 -34.26
N GLU A 155 -0.62 -40.73 -33.34
CA GLU A 155 -1.42 -39.52 -33.51
C GLU A 155 -0.50 -38.31 -33.32
N ALA A 156 -0.37 -37.49 -34.36
CA ALA A 156 0.55 -36.36 -34.38
C ALA A 156 -0.20 -35.06 -34.70
N TRP A 157 0.12 -34.01 -33.96
CA TRP A 157 -0.39 -32.65 -34.14
C TRP A 157 0.74 -31.71 -34.55
N PRO A 158 0.48 -30.68 -35.35
CA PRO A 158 1.48 -29.65 -35.65
C PRO A 158 2.07 -29.07 -34.37
N ASP A 159 3.37 -28.80 -34.41
CA ASP A 159 4.16 -28.13 -33.38
C ASP A 159 4.98 -27.05 -34.13
N GLU A 160 4.43 -25.84 -34.28
CA GLU A 160 5.00 -24.78 -35.14
C GLU A 160 6.06 -23.93 -34.42
N ASP A 161 6.11 -23.97 -33.09
CA ASP A 161 7.09 -23.24 -32.27
C ASP A 161 8.20 -24.11 -31.63
N ASP A 162 8.16 -25.43 -31.86
CA ASP A 162 9.14 -26.43 -31.45
C ASP A 162 9.28 -26.60 -29.92
N ASP A 163 8.20 -26.45 -29.15
CA ASP A 163 8.24 -26.65 -27.69
C ASP A 163 7.97 -28.10 -27.23
N GLY A 164 7.48 -28.95 -28.15
CA GLY A 164 7.21 -30.36 -27.94
C GLY A 164 5.78 -30.71 -27.55
N GLU A 165 4.89 -29.72 -27.45
CA GLU A 165 3.45 -29.91 -27.31
C GLU A 165 2.75 -29.47 -28.61
N GLY A 166 1.75 -30.23 -29.05
CA GLY A 166 1.11 -29.98 -30.33
C GLY A 166 -0.16 -29.16 -30.20
N ALA A 167 -0.50 -28.40 -31.24
CA ALA A 167 -1.69 -27.56 -31.32
C ALA A 167 -2.98 -28.31 -30.92
N MET A 168 -3.66 -27.84 -29.87
CA MET A 168 -4.93 -28.38 -29.39
C MET A 168 -6.04 -28.32 -30.44
N ASP A 169 -6.07 -27.29 -31.28
CA ASP A 169 -7.03 -27.14 -32.39
C ASP A 169 -6.45 -27.58 -33.75
N GLY A 170 -5.22 -28.11 -33.73
CA GLY A 170 -4.51 -28.63 -34.88
C GLY A 170 -5.18 -29.83 -35.53
N ALA A 171 -4.98 -29.96 -36.84
CA ALA A 171 -5.44 -31.12 -37.57
C ALA A 171 -4.52 -32.33 -37.29
N MET A 172 -5.02 -33.28 -36.52
CA MET A 172 -4.32 -34.54 -36.26
C MET A 172 -4.06 -35.32 -37.56
N ILE A 173 -2.85 -35.87 -37.69
CA ILE A 173 -2.46 -36.84 -38.70
C ILE A 173 -1.97 -38.14 -38.04
N LEU A 174 -2.02 -39.24 -38.80
CA LEU A 174 -1.43 -40.51 -38.40
C LEU A 174 -0.10 -40.70 -39.14
N VAL A 175 0.95 -41.04 -38.39
CA VAL A 175 2.31 -41.23 -38.91
C VAL A 175 3.00 -42.39 -38.19
N CYS A 176 3.87 -43.11 -38.87
CA CYS A 176 4.68 -44.17 -38.24
C CYS A 176 5.92 -43.62 -37.51
N ASP A 177 6.51 -42.55 -38.06
CA ASP A 177 7.58 -41.78 -37.44
C ASP A 177 7.12 -40.34 -37.24
N LEU A 178 7.28 -39.81 -36.02
CA LEU A 178 6.91 -38.44 -35.68
C LEU A 178 7.82 -37.45 -36.44
N PRO A 179 7.28 -36.58 -37.32
CA PRO A 179 8.05 -35.53 -37.97
C PRO A 179 8.60 -34.50 -36.97
N ASP A 180 9.67 -33.79 -37.33
CA ASP A 180 10.29 -32.79 -36.45
C ASP A 180 9.32 -31.66 -36.06
N ASP A 181 8.44 -31.22 -36.98
CA ASP A 181 7.49 -30.10 -36.78
C ASP A 181 6.12 -30.58 -36.20
N TYR A 182 6.11 -31.71 -35.48
CA TYR A 182 4.90 -32.32 -34.93
C TYR A 182 5.14 -32.92 -33.53
N ALA A 183 4.12 -32.88 -32.68
CA ALA A 183 4.12 -33.50 -31.36
C ALA A 183 3.10 -34.65 -31.25
N ALA A 184 3.39 -35.64 -30.40
CA ALA A 184 2.53 -36.82 -30.18
C ALA A 184 1.40 -36.55 -29.15
N ASN A 185 0.97 -35.31 -29.03
CA ASN A 185 -0.03 -34.84 -28.08
C ASN A 185 -0.72 -33.57 -28.65
N ALA A 186 -1.87 -33.21 -28.09
CA ALA A 186 -2.62 -32.00 -28.44
C ALA A 186 -2.85 -31.19 -27.17
N LYS A 187 -1.80 -30.51 -26.68
CA LYS A 187 -1.83 -29.81 -25.40
C LYS A 187 -1.36 -28.36 -25.46
N ASP A 188 -1.07 -27.85 -26.66
CA ASP A 188 -0.69 -26.45 -26.84
C ASP A 188 -1.89 -25.59 -27.25
N CYS A 189 -2.18 -24.56 -26.47
CA CYS A 189 -3.27 -23.63 -26.70
C CYS A 189 -2.88 -22.42 -27.59
N ASP A 190 -1.60 -22.16 -27.83
CA ASP A 190 -1.07 -21.18 -28.80
C ASP A 190 0.24 -21.69 -29.47
N ASP A 191 0.09 -22.56 -30.47
CA ASP A 191 1.14 -23.23 -31.28
C ASP A 191 2.13 -22.30 -32.03
N LEU A 192 2.06 -20.98 -31.80
CA LEU A 192 2.97 -20.00 -32.37
C LEU A 192 3.88 -19.37 -31.32
N ASP A 193 3.73 -19.72 -30.04
CA ASP A 193 4.48 -19.17 -28.93
C ASP A 193 4.93 -20.26 -27.93
N SER A 194 6.21 -20.66 -28.05
CA SER A 194 6.85 -21.67 -27.17
C SER A 194 6.85 -21.34 -25.67
N GLY A 195 6.39 -20.14 -25.30
CA GLY A 195 6.14 -19.74 -23.92
C GLY A 195 4.76 -20.14 -23.39
N VAL A 196 3.87 -20.67 -24.24
CA VAL A 196 2.48 -21.03 -23.94
C VAL A 196 2.33 -22.55 -24.13
N ASN A 197 2.39 -23.31 -23.04
CA ASN A 197 2.23 -24.76 -23.04
C ASN A 197 2.03 -25.28 -21.62
N THR A 198 1.63 -26.55 -21.49
CA THR A 198 1.37 -27.21 -20.18
C THR A 198 2.49 -27.27 -19.15
N ALA A 199 3.70 -26.80 -19.48
CA ALA A 199 4.80 -26.69 -18.54
C ALA A 199 5.22 -25.22 -18.26
N ALA A 200 4.53 -24.25 -18.87
CA ALA A 200 4.76 -22.83 -18.65
C ALA A 200 4.34 -22.41 -17.23
N GLU A 201 4.86 -21.26 -16.81
CA GLU A 201 4.40 -20.57 -15.61
C GLU A 201 3.38 -19.51 -16.05
N GLU A 202 2.30 -19.34 -15.29
CA GLU A 202 1.31 -18.28 -15.49
C GLU A 202 1.87 -16.90 -15.14
N TRP A 203 1.49 -15.90 -15.94
CA TRP A 203 1.81 -14.48 -15.73
C TRP A 203 0.54 -13.66 -15.78
N CYS A 204 0.51 -12.52 -15.12
CA CYS A 204 -0.60 -11.57 -15.19
C CYS A 204 -0.63 -10.80 -16.54
N ASP A 205 -0.75 -11.51 -17.66
CA ASP A 205 -0.75 -10.94 -19.01
C ASP A 205 -2.06 -11.17 -19.80
N GLY A 206 -3.01 -11.89 -19.20
CA GLY A 206 -4.34 -12.18 -19.74
C GLY A 206 -4.34 -13.34 -20.74
N LEU A 207 -3.26 -14.13 -20.81
CA LEU A 207 -3.16 -15.37 -21.55
C LEU A 207 -3.23 -16.56 -20.58
N ASP A 208 -3.72 -17.67 -21.09
CA ASP A 208 -3.60 -18.98 -20.45
C ASP A 208 -2.25 -19.55 -20.91
N ASN A 209 -1.19 -19.28 -20.16
CA ASN A 209 0.18 -19.67 -20.52
C ASN A 209 0.39 -21.17 -20.32
N ASP A 210 -0.21 -21.79 -19.30
CA ASP A 210 -0.05 -23.19 -18.97
C ASP A 210 -1.13 -24.11 -19.57
N CYS A 211 -2.04 -23.54 -20.34
CA CYS A 211 -3.07 -24.23 -21.11
C CYS A 211 -3.98 -25.14 -20.25
N ASP A 212 -4.24 -24.79 -18.99
CA ASP A 212 -5.15 -25.53 -18.11
C ASP A 212 -6.63 -25.10 -18.21
N ALA A 213 -6.90 -24.07 -19.03
CA ALA A 213 -8.19 -23.43 -19.29
C ALA A 213 -8.70 -22.47 -18.21
N GLU A 214 -7.91 -22.18 -17.19
CA GLU A 214 -8.05 -20.97 -16.40
C GLU A 214 -7.16 -19.86 -17.02
N THR A 215 -7.09 -18.67 -16.42
CA THR A 215 -6.30 -17.57 -16.98
C THR A 215 -5.72 -16.76 -15.83
N ASP A 216 -4.40 -16.57 -15.84
CA ASP A 216 -3.62 -15.87 -14.83
C ASP A 216 -3.77 -16.45 -13.39
N GLU A 217 -4.09 -17.73 -13.25
CA GLU A 217 -4.13 -18.42 -11.95
C GLU A 217 -2.74 -18.76 -11.44
N ASP A 218 -2.55 -18.68 -10.12
CA ASP A 218 -1.25 -18.96 -9.49
C ASP A 218 -0.05 -18.20 -10.14
N ALA A 219 -0.34 -17.08 -10.83
CA ALA A 219 0.61 -16.32 -11.62
C ALA A 219 1.84 -15.91 -10.81
N VAL A 220 3.02 -16.05 -11.40
CA VAL A 220 4.30 -15.86 -10.69
C VAL A 220 4.57 -14.41 -10.30
N ASP A 221 3.95 -13.46 -11.02
CA ASP A 221 3.98 -12.02 -10.75
C ASP A 221 2.67 -11.50 -10.12
N ALA A 222 1.82 -12.40 -9.62
CA ALA A 222 0.62 -12.05 -8.87
C ALA A 222 0.96 -11.15 -7.67
N THR A 223 0.18 -10.08 -7.53
CA THR A 223 0.34 -9.13 -6.42
C THR A 223 -0.35 -9.68 -5.17
N ALA A 224 0.24 -9.42 -4.00
CA ALA A 224 -0.33 -9.75 -2.71
C ALA A 224 -1.35 -8.68 -2.30
N TRP A 225 -2.63 -9.01 -2.36
CA TRP A 225 -3.73 -8.12 -2.00
C TRP A 225 -4.25 -8.41 -0.60
N CYS A 226 -4.46 -7.35 0.18
CA CYS A 226 -5.03 -7.36 1.52
C CYS A 226 -6.26 -6.46 1.57
N VAL A 227 -7.26 -6.83 2.36
CA VAL A 227 -8.41 -5.95 2.60
C VAL A 227 -7.95 -4.78 3.47
N ASP A 228 -8.32 -3.58 3.06
CA ASP A 228 -8.21 -2.35 3.85
C ASP A 228 -9.53 -2.16 4.60
N GLY A 229 -9.53 -2.47 5.91
CA GLY A 229 -10.74 -2.63 6.70
C GLY A 229 -11.52 -1.34 6.95
N ASP A 230 -10.84 -0.20 6.99
CA ASP A 230 -11.40 1.11 7.33
C ASP A 230 -11.16 2.20 6.28
N GLY A 231 -10.33 1.93 5.28
CA GLY A 231 -10.14 2.76 4.09
C GLY A 231 -9.06 3.82 4.21
N ASP A 232 -8.05 3.63 5.08
CA ASP A 232 -6.93 4.56 5.26
C ASP A 232 -5.71 4.27 4.36
N ALA A 233 -5.79 3.23 3.53
CA ALA A 233 -4.75 2.76 2.64
C ALA A 233 -3.56 2.04 3.33
N TYR A 234 -3.76 1.50 4.53
CA TYR A 234 -2.84 0.58 5.18
C TYR A 234 -3.51 -0.78 5.42
N THR A 235 -2.68 -1.80 5.64
CA THR A 235 -3.15 -3.18 5.80
C THR A 235 -2.75 -3.70 7.17
N ALA A 236 -3.63 -4.44 7.83
CA ALA A 236 -3.32 -5.16 9.07
C ALA A 236 -2.07 -6.06 8.99
N GLU A 237 -1.31 -6.16 10.09
CA GLU A 237 -0.13 -7.05 10.20
C GLU A 237 -0.48 -8.53 10.00
N ASP A 238 -1.65 -8.95 10.47
CA ASP A 238 -2.12 -10.34 10.41
C ASP A 238 -2.98 -10.64 9.18
N CYS A 239 -3.00 -9.73 8.19
CA CYS A 239 -3.61 -10.00 6.91
C CYS A 239 -3.05 -11.29 6.28
N VAL A 240 -3.96 -12.13 5.78
CA VAL A 240 -3.60 -13.26 4.91
C VAL A 240 -3.80 -12.81 3.46
N PRO A 241 -2.73 -12.44 2.74
CA PRO A 241 -2.89 -11.86 1.42
C PRO A 241 -3.45 -12.88 0.42
N ARG A 242 -4.30 -12.40 -0.47
CA ARG A 242 -4.76 -13.12 -1.65
C ARG A 242 -3.84 -12.76 -2.82
N LEU A 243 -3.16 -13.74 -3.38
CA LEU A 243 -2.37 -13.55 -4.60
C LEU A 243 -3.32 -13.46 -5.80
N ALA A 244 -3.24 -12.37 -6.57
CA ALA A 244 -3.95 -12.21 -7.83
C ALA A 244 -3.39 -11.06 -8.68
N CYS A 245 -3.76 -11.05 -9.95
CA CYS A 245 -3.37 -9.98 -10.88
C CYS A 245 -4.10 -8.66 -10.63
N ASP A 246 -5.35 -8.73 -10.16
CA ASP A 246 -6.17 -7.56 -9.86
C ASP A 246 -6.70 -7.57 -8.42
N ALA A 247 -6.80 -6.37 -7.86
CA ALA A 247 -7.46 -6.12 -6.57
C ALA A 247 -8.96 -6.42 -6.65
N ALA A 248 -9.50 -7.04 -5.59
CA ALA A 248 -10.94 -7.04 -5.36
C ALA A 248 -11.40 -5.68 -4.82
N MET A 249 -12.71 -5.52 -4.63
CA MET A 249 -13.24 -4.34 -3.94
C MET A 249 -12.69 -4.28 -2.51
N ASP A 250 -12.26 -3.09 -2.10
CA ASP A 250 -11.74 -2.79 -0.76
C ASP A 250 -10.41 -3.52 -0.45
N GLU A 251 -9.68 -4.00 -1.47
CA GLU A 251 -8.32 -4.51 -1.33
C GLU A 251 -7.27 -3.51 -1.83
N ILE A 252 -6.13 -3.48 -1.15
CA ILE A 252 -4.92 -2.73 -1.53
C ILE A 252 -3.70 -3.66 -1.53
N GLU A 253 -2.60 -3.23 -2.14
CA GLU A 253 -1.34 -3.98 -2.10
C GLU A 253 -0.84 -4.07 -0.64
N GLN A 254 -0.36 -5.25 -0.23
CA GLN A 254 0.14 -5.46 1.12
C GLN A 254 1.21 -4.42 1.48
N SER A 255 0.91 -3.59 2.48
CA SER A 255 1.82 -2.55 2.95
C SER A 255 3.01 -3.16 3.70
N SER A 256 4.18 -2.55 3.56
CA SER A 256 5.37 -2.93 4.35
C SER A 256 5.34 -2.38 5.78
N GLU A 257 4.51 -1.37 6.01
CA GLU A 257 4.17 -0.80 7.31
C GLU A 257 2.71 -1.13 7.57
N PHE A 258 2.42 -1.68 8.75
CA PHE A 258 1.12 -2.27 9.04
C PHE A 258 0.30 -1.36 9.91
N ASP A 259 -1.02 -1.46 9.77
CA ASP A 259 -1.96 -0.87 10.69
C ASP A 259 -2.24 -1.83 11.87
N TRP A 260 -2.15 -1.30 13.09
CA TRP A 260 -2.46 -2.00 14.34
C TRP A 260 -3.96 -2.03 14.66
N ASP A 261 -4.79 -1.16 14.07
CA ASP A 261 -6.25 -1.14 14.24
C ASP A 261 -6.99 -0.89 12.92
N ASP A 262 -7.05 -1.96 12.10
CA ASP A 262 -7.71 -2.07 10.78
C ASP A 262 -9.26 -1.86 10.80
N THR A 263 -9.76 -1.25 11.87
CA THR A 263 -11.16 -0.85 12.04
C THR A 263 -11.34 0.64 12.27
N ASN A 264 -10.25 1.39 12.33
CA ASN A 264 -10.20 2.81 12.66
C ASN A 264 -9.25 3.59 11.73
N SER A 265 -9.84 4.22 10.71
CA SER A 265 -9.13 4.98 9.67
C SER A 265 -8.32 6.21 10.14
N SER A 266 -8.30 6.47 11.45
CA SER A 266 -7.47 7.50 12.08
C SER A 266 -6.20 6.92 12.70
N VAL A 267 -5.98 5.60 12.66
CA VAL A 267 -4.82 4.92 13.21
C VAL A 267 -4.08 4.27 12.06
N TYR A 268 -2.94 4.84 11.64
CA TYR A 268 -2.10 4.28 10.59
C TYR A 268 -0.67 4.85 10.68
N PRO A 269 0.35 4.18 10.11
CA PRO A 269 1.73 4.62 10.25
C PRO A 269 1.94 6.04 9.72
N GLY A 270 2.32 6.96 10.61
CA GLY A 270 2.50 8.38 10.27
C GLY A 270 1.22 9.19 10.11
N ALA A 271 0.11 8.75 10.71
CA ALA A 271 -1.10 9.55 10.86
C ALA A 271 -0.86 10.85 11.65
N GLU A 272 -1.86 11.73 11.62
CA GLU A 272 -1.87 12.93 12.47
C GLU A 272 -2.34 12.55 13.87
N GLU A 273 -1.60 12.98 14.89
CA GLU A 273 -1.94 12.75 16.30
C GLU A 273 -3.01 13.72 16.78
N PHE A 274 -3.92 13.20 17.60
CA PHE A 274 -5.00 13.95 18.25
C PHE A 274 -5.04 13.60 19.74
N CYS A 275 -5.55 14.49 20.58
CA CYS A 275 -5.77 14.26 22.01
C CYS A 275 -6.99 13.34 22.27
N ASP A 276 -6.99 12.13 21.69
CA ASP A 276 -8.07 11.15 21.81
C ASP A 276 -7.70 9.89 22.62
N GLY A 277 -6.44 9.83 23.09
CA GLY A 277 -5.88 8.74 23.88
C GLY A 277 -5.46 7.54 23.04
N LEU A 278 -5.37 7.69 21.72
CA LEU A 278 -4.85 6.71 20.79
C LEU A 278 -3.40 7.08 20.40
N ASP A 279 -2.70 6.08 19.89
CA ASP A 279 -1.41 6.27 19.20
C ASP A 279 -1.78 6.19 17.72
N ASN A 280 -2.18 7.33 17.15
CA ASN A 280 -2.71 7.43 15.80
C ASN A 280 -1.62 7.11 14.77
N ASP A 281 -0.39 7.58 14.98
CA ASP A 281 0.72 7.48 14.05
C ASP A 281 1.57 6.20 14.23
N GLN A 282 1.26 5.43 15.27
CA GLN A 282 1.89 4.15 15.64
C GLN A 282 3.39 4.26 15.94
N ASN A 283 3.84 5.40 16.46
CA ASN A 283 5.22 5.61 16.86
C ASN A 283 5.54 5.02 18.25
N GLY A 284 4.52 4.60 19.01
CA GLY A 284 4.61 4.02 20.35
C GLY A 284 4.45 5.01 21.50
N LEU A 285 4.13 6.27 21.21
CA LEU A 285 3.77 7.31 22.15
C LEU A 285 2.30 7.69 21.91
N VAL A 286 1.57 7.98 22.97
CA VAL A 286 0.14 8.32 22.89
C VAL A 286 0.01 9.83 22.95
N ASP A 287 -0.75 10.40 22.01
CA ASP A 287 -1.04 11.82 21.87
C ASP A 287 0.23 12.72 21.86
N ASP A 288 1.35 12.25 21.27
CA ASP A 288 2.57 13.06 21.16
C ASP A 288 2.54 13.96 19.91
N ASP A 289 2.98 15.20 20.04
CA ASP A 289 2.85 16.20 18.97
C ASP A 289 1.40 16.36 18.42
N ALA A 290 0.40 16.03 19.25
CA ALA A 290 -1.02 16.10 18.90
C ALA A 290 -1.42 17.50 18.44
N THR A 291 -2.14 17.55 17.32
CA THR A 291 -2.42 18.80 16.59
C THR A 291 -3.52 19.64 17.23
N ASP A 292 -4.34 19.03 18.07
CA ASP A 292 -5.35 19.68 18.91
C ASP A 292 -4.92 19.75 20.39
N ALA A 293 -3.63 19.57 20.70
CA ALA A 293 -3.09 19.82 22.03
C ALA A 293 -3.22 21.30 22.40
N ASP A 294 -3.67 21.55 23.63
CA ASP A 294 -3.67 22.89 24.21
C ASP A 294 -2.22 23.31 24.52
N GLU A 295 -1.95 24.61 24.38
CA GLU A 295 -0.69 25.22 24.80
C GLU A 295 -0.82 25.68 26.26
N TRP A 296 0.14 25.28 27.09
CA TRP A 296 0.15 25.54 28.52
C TRP A 296 1.31 26.46 28.91
N TRP A 297 1.02 27.49 29.70
CA TRP A 297 1.98 28.44 30.27
C TRP A 297 2.08 28.29 31.79
N PRO A 298 3.26 28.41 32.41
CA PRO A 298 3.43 28.36 33.87
C PRO A 298 2.58 29.41 34.59
N ASP A 299 2.04 29.05 35.77
CA ASP A 299 1.31 29.93 36.69
C ASP A 299 1.88 29.70 38.10
N LEU A 300 2.98 30.40 38.41
CA LEU A 300 3.79 30.18 39.61
C LEU A 300 3.23 30.87 40.85
N ASP A 301 2.52 31.98 40.67
CA ASP A 301 1.91 32.72 41.77
C ASP A 301 0.44 32.35 42.05
N GLY A 302 -0.21 31.63 41.12
CA GLY A 302 -1.52 31.03 41.28
C GLY A 302 -2.69 31.97 41.03
N ASP A 303 -2.52 33.02 40.24
CA ASP A 303 -3.58 33.97 39.87
C ASP A 303 -4.46 33.50 38.70
N GLY A 304 -4.01 32.48 37.97
CA GLY A 304 -4.72 31.88 36.84
C GLY A 304 -4.37 32.49 35.48
N ALA A 305 -3.38 33.38 35.43
CA ALA A 305 -2.72 33.85 34.22
C ALA A 305 -1.39 33.13 34.03
N GLY A 306 -0.96 33.00 32.76
CA GLY A 306 0.25 32.26 32.43
C GLY A 306 1.37 33.18 31.94
N ASP A 307 2.60 32.89 32.36
CA ASP A 307 3.81 33.67 32.07
C ASP A 307 4.03 33.91 30.56
N GLU A 308 3.87 35.16 30.12
CA GLU A 308 4.06 35.59 28.72
C GLU A 308 5.53 35.57 28.28
N ASP A 309 6.47 35.64 29.22
CA ASP A 309 7.92 35.57 28.97
C ASP A 309 8.42 34.12 28.83
N SER A 310 7.56 33.14 29.16
CA SER A 310 7.83 31.71 29.02
C SER A 310 7.46 31.15 27.64
N ILE A 311 7.96 29.95 27.35
CA ILE A 311 7.58 29.20 26.14
C ILE A 311 6.46 28.25 26.52
N GLY A 312 5.32 28.38 25.85
CA GLY A 312 4.19 27.47 25.97
C GLY A 312 4.58 26.01 25.68
N VAL A 313 4.04 25.09 26.46
CA VAL A 313 4.24 23.65 26.30
C VAL A 313 2.94 23.04 25.79
N LEU A 314 2.98 22.40 24.62
CA LEU A 314 1.84 21.64 24.10
C LEU A 314 1.62 20.38 24.94
N SER A 315 0.38 20.18 25.40
CA SER A 315 -0.02 18.96 26.10
C SER A 315 -1.51 18.70 26.04
N CYS A 316 -1.88 17.44 25.84
CA CYS A 316 -3.26 16.96 25.95
C CYS A 316 -3.73 16.78 27.41
N GLU A 317 -2.79 16.73 28.37
CA GLU A 317 -3.11 16.62 29.79
C GLU A 317 -2.97 17.98 30.47
N THR A 318 -3.80 18.20 31.49
CA THR A 318 -3.65 19.37 32.36
C THR A 318 -2.32 19.29 33.09
N LEU A 319 -1.44 20.24 32.84
CA LEU A 319 -0.18 20.35 33.55
C LEU A 319 -0.39 21.05 34.89
N LEU A 320 0.25 20.54 35.93
CA LEU A 320 0.15 21.12 37.27
C LEU A 320 0.88 22.47 37.31
N ASP A 321 0.24 23.48 37.91
CA ASP A 321 0.76 24.85 38.03
C ASP A 321 0.98 25.51 36.65
N MET A 322 0.06 25.26 35.71
CA MET A 322 0.03 25.85 34.36
C MET A 322 -1.40 26.17 33.91
N VAL A 323 -1.57 27.14 33.00
CA VAL A 323 -2.85 27.59 32.43
C VAL A 323 -2.77 27.75 30.90
N THR A 324 -3.91 27.92 30.23
CA THR A 324 -4.02 27.99 28.76
C THR A 324 -4.14 29.42 28.21
N ASN A 325 -3.64 30.42 28.94
CA ASN A 325 -3.56 31.82 28.50
C ASN A 325 -2.15 32.38 28.82
N GLU A 326 -1.65 33.32 28.00
CA GLU A 326 -0.34 34.00 28.15
C GLU A 326 -0.54 35.44 28.64
N GLU A 327 -1.30 35.60 29.72
CA GLU A 327 -1.77 36.92 30.15
C GLU A 327 -0.97 37.52 31.32
N ASP A 328 0.10 36.88 31.79
CA ASP A 328 0.90 37.30 32.95
C ASP A 328 2.26 37.88 32.55
N CYS A 329 2.54 39.12 32.96
CA CYS A 329 3.80 39.82 32.70
C CYS A 329 4.80 39.79 33.88
N ASP A 330 4.39 39.30 35.07
CA ASP A 330 5.27 39.02 36.21
C ASP A 330 4.75 37.84 37.05
N ASP A 331 5.12 36.62 36.65
CA ASP A 331 4.77 35.31 37.26
C ASP A 331 5.30 35.10 38.70
N TRP A 332 5.71 36.16 39.38
CA TRP A 332 6.04 36.18 40.81
C TRP A 332 5.04 36.99 41.65
N GLU A 333 4.14 37.74 41.01
CA GLU A 333 3.23 38.70 41.64
C GLU A 333 1.80 38.54 41.11
N ALA A 334 0.94 37.87 41.90
CA ALA A 334 -0.43 37.46 41.56
C ALA A 334 -1.45 38.59 41.25
N LEU A 335 -0.99 39.83 41.13
CA LEU A 335 -1.79 41.00 40.74
C LEU A 335 -1.29 41.58 39.41
N SER A 336 -0.34 40.93 38.73
CA SER A 336 0.32 41.40 37.51
C SER A 336 -0.11 40.57 36.31
N HIS A 337 -1.37 40.71 35.89
CA HIS A 337 -1.92 39.97 34.77
C HIS A 337 -2.94 40.79 33.98
N SER A 338 -3.18 40.41 32.73
CA SER A 338 -4.05 41.13 31.81
C SER A 338 -5.45 41.33 32.38
N GLY A 339 -5.91 42.57 32.35
CA GLY A 339 -7.24 42.94 32.83
C GLY A 339 -7.38 42.99 34.36
N HIS A 340 -6.28 42.83 35.11
CA HIS A 340 -6.22 43.32 36.48
C HIS A 340 -6.35 44.87 36.49
N THR A 341 -6.58 45.47 37.65
CA THR A 341 -6.58 46.94 37.81
C THR A 341 -5.24 47.39 38.38
N GLU A 342 -4.65 48.42 37.78
CA GLU A 342 -3.43 49.09 38.23
C GLU A 342 -3.47 49.48 39.72
N LEU A 343 -2.42 49.09 40.45
CA LEU A 343 -2.16 49.48 41.84
C LEU A 343 -1.31 50.75 41.89
N CYS A 344 -1.99 51.88 41.72
CA CYS A 344 -1.37 53.21 41.66
C CYS A 344 -0.23 53.47 42.67
N GLY A 345 0.96 53.73 42.15
CA GLY A 345 2.14 54.22 42.85
C GLY A 345 3.07 53.13 43.39
N ASP A 346 2.91 51.87 42.95
CA ASP A 346 3.85 50.79 43.27
C ASP A 346 4.95 50.63 42.20
N GLY A 347 4.76 51.21 41.02
CA GLY A 347 5.73 51.19 39.91
C GLY A 347 5.79 49.86 39.16
N ILE A 348 4.75 49.04 39.27
CA ILE A 348 4.56 47.76 38.57
C ILE A 348 3.47 47.95 37.50
N ASP A 349 3.57 47.22 36.39
CA ASP A 349 2.50 47.11 35.39
C ASP A 349 1.61 45.93 35.81
N ASN A 350 0.50 46.22 36.48
CA ASN A 350 -0.37 45.19 37.05
C ASN A 350 -1.35 44.63 36.02
N ASP A 351 -1.72 45.40 35.00
CA ASP A 351 -2.69 44.98 33.98
C ASP A 351 -2.04 44.53 32.66
N CYS A 352 -0.70 44.45 32.64
CA CYS A 352 0.14 43.95 31.56
C CYS A 352 -0.15 44.61 30.21
N ASN A 353 -0.35 45.94 30.23
CA ASN A 353 -0.69 46.71 29.05
C ASN A 353 0.51 47.51 28.47
N ASP A 354 1.72 47.28 28.99
CA ASP A 354 2.98 48.00 28.75
C ASP A 354 3.02 49.43 29.34
N GLU A 355 2.05 49.83 30.16
CA GLU A 355 1.94 51.16 30.78
C GLU A 355 1.79 51.09 32.32
N ILE A 356 2.90 51.34 33.01
CA ILE A 356 2.96 51.38 34.49
C ILE A 356 2.08 52.50 35.07
N ASP A 357 1.26 52.16 36.08
CA ASP A 357 0.44 53.07 36.90
C ASP A 357 -0.59 53.87 36.08
N THR A 358 -1.18 53.25 35.06
CA THR A 358 -2.20 53.87 34.20
C THR A 358 -3.64 53.62 34.68
N ASP A 359 -4.62 54.33 34.13
CA ASP A 359 -6.04 54.24 34.55
C ASP A 359 -6.35 54.45 36.05
N CYS A 360 -5.40 55.01 36.78
CA CYS A 360 -5.57 55.51 38.13
C CYS A 360 -6.61 56.64 38.15
N PRO A 361 -7.61 56.61 39.06
CA PRO A 361 -8.50 57.74 39.27
C PRO A 361 -7.67 59.02 39.46
N ASP A 362 -8.10 60.14 38.86
CA ASP A 362 -7.43 61.46 38.79
C ASP A 362 -7.00 62.08 40.16
N ASN A 363 -7.05 61.30 41.23
CA ASN A 363 -6.69 61.61 42.59
C ASN A 363 -5.49 60.79 43.08
N TYR A 364 -4.60 60.35 42.18
CA TYR A 364 -3.25 59.85 42.50
C TYR A 364 -2.18 60.59 41.67
N ALA A 365 -2.39 61.90 41.47
CA ALA A 365 -1.25 62.78 41.25
C ALA A 365 -0.27 62.57 42.41
N ASP A 366 1.03 62.64 42.12
CA ASP A 366 2.12 62.77 43.09
C ASP A 366 1.81 63.95 44.04
N TYR A 367 0.98 63.68 45.05
CA TYR A 367 0.61 64.63 46.07
C TYR A 367 1.86 64.84 46.88
N GLY A 368 2.39 66.06 46.83
CA GLY A 368 3.36 66.52 47.80
C GLY A 368 2.87 66.09 49.18
N VAL A 369 3.54 65.09 49.74
CA VAL A 369 3.21 64.52 51.04
C VAL A 369 3.07 65.68 52.03
N ALA A 370 1.96 65.71 52.79
CA ALA A 370 1.85 66.63 53.91
C ALA A 370 3.15 66.53 54.72
N SER A 371 3.82 67.66 54.95
CA SER A 371 5.15 67.61 55.57
C SER A 371 5.05 67.09 57.00
N GLU A 372 3.92 67.36 57.67
CA GLU A 372 3.53 66.77 58.95
C GLU A 372 1.99 66.58 59.01
N TRP A 373 1.54 65.55 59.72
CA TRP A 373 0.13 65.31 60.00
C TRP A 373 -0.09 65.10 61.50
N PHE A 374 -1.25 65.54 61.97
CA PHE A 374 -1.68 65.45 63.37
C PHE A 374 -3.11 64.92 63.43
N ALA A 375 -3.47 64.40 64.60
CA ALA A 375 -4.84 64.04 64.93
C ALA A 375 -5.25 64.76 66.22
N GLY A 376 -6.47 65.27 66.26
CA GLY A 376 -6.99 65.98 67.41
C GLY A 376 -8.41 66.46 67.17
N ASP A 377 -9.21 66.52 68.21
CA ASP A 377 -10.59 67.01 68.17
C ASP A 377 -10.57 68.55 68.04
N VAL A 378 -10.73 69.07 66.82
CA VAL A 378 -10.70 70.50 66.54
C VAL A 378 -12.02 71.15 66.90
N ASP A 379 -13.13 70.41 66.85
CA ASP A 379 -14.47 70.95 67.08
C ASP A 379 -15.19 70.61 68.38
N GLY A 380 -14.52 69.82 69.22
CA GLY A 380 -14.96 69.43 70.54
C GLY A 380 -16.16 68.48 70.51
N ASP A 381 -16.43 67.83 69.37
CA ASP A 381 -17.54 66.89 69.23
C ASP A 381 -17.24 65.50 69.82
N GLY A 382 -15.96 65.24 70.15
CA GLY A 382 -15.44 64.01 70.73
C GLY A 382 -14.86 63.01 69.72
N ALA A 383 -14.85 63.32 68.42
CA ALA A 383 -14.13 62.60 67.39
C ALA A 383 -12.75 63.26 67.14
N GLU A 384 -11.73 62.46 66.83
CA GLU A 384 -10.44 63.01 66.41
C GLU A 384 -10.51 63.39 64.92
N ASP A 385 -10.11 64.63 64.60
CA ASP A 385 -10.02 65.16 63.24
C ASP A 385 -8.64 64.93 62.65
N VAL A 386 -8.54 64.99 61.32
CA VAL A 386 -7.26 64.92 60.61
C VAL A 386 -6.79 66.34 60.29
N ILE A 387 -5.59 66.67 60.75
CA ILE A 387 -4.98 67.98 60.57
C ILE A 387 -3.71 67.81 59.76
N LEU A 388 -3.64 68.52 58.64
CA LEU A 388 -2.49 68.50 57.73
C LEU A 388 -1.76 69.83 57.81
N TYR A 389 -0.43 69.76 57.93
CA TYR A 389 0.45 70.90 57.79
C TYR A 389 1.12 70.84 56.42
N LEU A 390 0.91 71.88 55.62
CA LEU A 390 1.52 72.03 54.30
C LEU A 390 2.55 73.16 54.32
N CYS A 391 3.78 72.88 53.88
CA CYS A 391 4.78 73.90 53.58
C CYS A 391 5.18 73.83 52.10
N GLY A 392 4.89 74.88 51.34
CA GLY A 392 5.27 74.98 49.94
C GLY A 392 6.72 75.42 49.79
N ASP A 393 7.56 74.56 49.21
CA ASP A 393 8.87 74.91 48.64
C ASP A 393 9.27 73.99 47.46
N THR A 394 8.32 73.33 46.80
CA THR A 394 8.59 72.54 45.59
C THR A 394 7.53 72.82 44.53
N GLU A 395 7.93 73.46 43.44
CA GLU A 395 7.02 73.79 42.33
C GLU A 395 6.55 72.53 41.59
N PRO A 396 5.23 72.29 41.48
CA PRO A 396 4.68 71.28 40.58
C PRO A 396 4.35 71.90 39.22
N THR A 397 4.91 71.34 38.15
CA THR A 397 4.52 71.65 36.78
C THR A 397 3.31 70.81 36.37
N ALA A 398 2.09 71.22 36.73
CA ALA A 398 0.87 70.80 36.03
C ALA A 398 -0.29 71.73 36.38
N THR A 399 -0.89 72.33 35.36
CA THR A 399 -2.09 73.17 35.46
C THR A 399 -3.34 72.30 35.60
N MET A 400 -4.12 72.48 36.67
CA MET A 400 -5.56 72.20 36.70
C MET A 400 -6.33 73.40 37.22
N GLU A 401 -7.44 73.74 36.56
CA GLU A 401 -8.43 74.72 37.00
C GLU A 401 -9.35 74.09 38.05
N PHE A 402 -9.42 74.66 39.26
CA PHE A 402 -10.48 74.38 40.25
C PHE A 402 -11.60 75.42 40.13
N GLU A 403 -12.86 74.98 40.10
CA GLU A 403 -14.02 75.87 39.90
C GLU A 403 -14.54 76.58 41.17
N GLU A 404 -13.93 76.42 42.35
CA GLU A 404 -14.17 77.32 43.50
C GLU A 404 -13.11 77.07 44.60
N GLU A 405 -12.11 77.96 44.71
CA GLU A 405 -11.10 77.91 45.77
C GLU A 405 -11.62 78.47 47.10
N PRO A 406 -11.31 77.85 48.25
CA PRO A 406 -11.59 78.45 49.55
C PRO A 406 -10.67 79.66 49.77
N GLU A 407 -11.25 80.86 49.85
CA GLU A 407 -10.52 82.12 50.06
C GLU A 407 -9.57 82.03 51.27
N GLY A 408 -8.25 81.97 51.02
CA GLY A 408 -7.23 82.22 52.05
C GLY A 408 -6.04 81.26 52.13
N CYS A 409 -6.00 80.13 51.41
CA CYS A 409 -4.79 79.30 51.31
C CYS A 409 -4.35 79.24 49.85
N ASP A 410 -3.22 79.89 49.53
CA ASP A 410 -2.56 79.79 48.22
C ASP A 410 -1.15 79.19 48.40
N PRO A 411 -1.04 77.86 48.57
CA PRO A 411 0.26 77.19 48.53
C PRO A 411 0.86 77.11 47.11
N ASP A 412 0.11 77.53 46.08
CA ASP A 412 0.43 77.42 44.65
C ASP A 412 0.78 78.77 44.00
N GLY A 413 1.13 79.81 44.78
CA GLY A 413 1.27 81.20 44.35
C GLY A 413 1.94 81.45 42.99
N VAL A 414 1.16 81.42 41.91
CA VAL A 414 1.48 81.94 40.58
C VAL A 414 1.16 83.45 40.52
N ASP A 415 1.70 84.22 41.47
CA ASP A 415 1.93 85.66 41.29
C ASP A 415 3.26 86.07 41.94
N VAL A 416 4.28 86.20 41.09
CA VAL A 416 5.69 86.44 41.42
C VAL A 416 5.96 87.86 41.97
N THR A 417 4.99 88.50 42.63
CA THR A 417 5.15 89.83 43.23
C THR A 417 4.60 90.02 44.64
N ASP A 418 4.05 88.98 45.28
CA ASP A 418 3.86 88.98 46.74
C ASP A 418 4.83 88.02 47.42
N SER A 419 5.38 88.41 48.57
CA SER A 419 6.52 87.78 49.22
C SER A 419 6.14 86.75 50.29
N ASP A 420 4.97 86.16 50.15
CA ASP A 420 4.35 85.39 51.22
C ASP A 420 4.42 83.89 50.89
N ASN A 421 5.54 83.26 51.27
CA ASN A 421 5.62 81.79 51.43
C ASN A 421 4.67 81.39 52.56
N ASP A 422 3.39 81.27 52.22
CA ASP A 422 2.34 80.97 53.16
C ASP A 422 2.35 79.49 53.57
N VAL A 423 2.06 79.28 54.84
CA VAL A 423 1.95 77.97 55.48
C VAL A 423 0.49 77.76 55.83
N CYS A 424 -0.03 76.58 55.49
CA CYS A 424 -1.44 76.23 55.64
C CYS A 424 -1.63 75.04 56.56
N TRP A 425 -2.50 75.21 57.54
CA TRP A 425 -3.08 74.15 58.35
C TRP A 425 -4.46 73.83 57.79
N LEU A 426 -4.64 72.62 57.28
CA LEU A 426 -5.92 72.12 56.80
C LEU A 426 -6.50 71.16 57.84
N VAL A 427 -7.81 71.21 58.05
CA VAL A 427 -8.53 70.25 58.90
C VAL A 427 -9.63 69.59 58.08
N ALA A 428 -9.72 68.26 58.16
CA ALA A 428 -10.91 67.52 57.79
C ALA A 428 -11.61 67.10 59.08
N LEU A 429 -12.77 67.71 59.34
CA LEU A 429 -13.59 67.39 60.51
C LEU A 429 -14.18 65.99 60.37
N SER A 430 -14.22 65.25 61.47
CA SER A 430 -14.70 63.89 61.59
C SER A 430 -15.97 63.88 62.42
N ASP A 431 -16.99 63.13 62.00
CA ASP A 431 -18.14 62.82 62.86
C ASP A 431 -17.98 61.47 63.60
N GLY A 432 -16.76 60.92 63.55
CA GLY A 432 -16.41 59.58 64.05
C GLY A 432 -16.82 58.41 63.12
N SER A 433 -17.47 58.70 61.99
CA SER A 433 -17.84 57.69 60.96
C SER A 433 -17.38 58.07 59.55
N SER A 434 -17.16 59.36 59.28
CA SER A 434 -16.70 59.91 58.02
C SER A 434 -16.02 61.27 58.24
N PHE A 435 -15.26 61.72 57.23
CA PHE A 435 -14.63 63.04 57.23
C PHE A 435 -15.34 63.98 56.26
N GLU A 436 -15.48 65.24 56.66
CA GLU A 436 -15.87 66.33 55.76
C GLU A 436 -14.69 66.73 54.84
N ALA A 437 -14.98 67.52 53.81
CA ALA A 437 -13.94 68.09 52.96
C ALA A 437 -13.01 68.98 53.79
N TYR A 438 -11.71 68.98 53.45
CA TYR A 438 -10.72 69.81 54.13
C TYR A 438 -11.11 71.29 54.05
N ASN A 439 -10.99 71.98 55.19
CA ASN A 439 -11.10 73.42 55.29
C ASN A 439 -9.81 74.00 55.85
N VAL A 440 -9.54 75.27 55.51
CA VAL A 440 -8.41 76.01 56.08
C VAL A 440 -8.71 76.29 57.55
N TRP A 441 -7.89 75.71 58.42
CA TRP A 441 -7.98 75.91 59.86
C TRP A 441 -7.17 77.12 60.30
N ALA A 442 -5.90 77.22 59.87
CA ALA A 442 -4.99 78.29 60.24
C ALA A 442 -3.97 78.59 59.14
N ASN A 443 -3.56 79.85 59.03
CA ASN A 443 -2.51 80.27 58.10
C ASN A 443 -1.38 80.95 58.85
N THR A 444 -0.15 80.85 58.30
CA THR A 444 1.07 81.54 58.74
C THR A 444 1.62 81.14 60.12
N LEU A 445 0.86 80.38 60.92
CA LEU A 445 1.27 79.90 62.25
C LEU A 445 2.27 78.75 62.14
N GLY A 446 3.36 78.82 62.93
CA GLY A 446 4.39 77.77 62.97
C GLY A 446 5.29 77.71 61.74
N ARG A 447 5.36 78.76 60.92
CA ARG A 447 6.15 78.82 59.67
C ARG A 447 7.64 78.56 59.84
N GLU A 448 8.22 79.10 60.90
CA GLU A 448 9.66 78.95 61.22
C GLU A 448 9.85 78.10 62.48
N ALA A 449 8.88 77.24 62.80
CA ALA A 449 8.95 76.37 63.96
C ALA A 449 9.91 75.20 63.72
N ASP A 450 10.72 74.87 64.72
CA ASP A 450 11.53 73.66 64.73
C ASP A 450 10.70 72.42 65.11
N GLN A 451 9.62 72.64 65.87
CA GLN A 451 8.68 71.59 66.28
C GLN A 451 7.26 72.15 66.36
N ARG A 452 6.29 71.33 65.96
CA ARG A 452 4.86 71.63 66.00
C ARG A 452 4.11 70.52 66.74
N PHE A 453 3.07 70.90 67.44
CA PHE A 453 2.20 70.01 68.20
C PHE A 453 0.75 70.49 68.09
N VAL A 454 -0.16 69.53 68.21
CA VAL A 454 -1.59 69.77 68.33
C VAL A 454 -2.08 69.11 69.61
N LEU A 455 -2.63 69.89 70.54
CA LEU A 455 -3.15 69.39 71.81
C LEU A 455 -4.06 70.44 72.47
N ASP A 456 -5.06 69.98 73.21
CA ASP A 456 -5.88 70.83 74.10
C ASP A 456 -5.01 71.31 75.27
N VAL A 457 -4.63 72.60 75.28
CA VAL A 457 -3.79 73.17 76.34
C VAL A 457 -4.56 74.00 77.37
N ASP A 458 -5.78 74.42 77.07
CA ASP A 458 -6.60 75.22 77.99
C ASP A 458 -7.78 74.48 78.63
N GLY A 459 -8.01 73.24 78.19
CA GLY A 459 -8.95 72.27 78.73
C GLY A 459 -10.38 72.45 78.20
N ASP A 460 -10.57 73.10 77.05
CA ASP A 460 -11.88 73.36 76.46
C ASP A 460 -12.41 72.22 75.57
N SER A 461 -11.66 71.11 75.50
CA SER A 461 -11.94 69.92 74.69
C SER A 461 -11.75 70.11 73.19
N MET A 462 -11.22 71.24 72.74
CA MET A 462 -10.71 71.43 71.39
C MET A 462 -9.19 71.43 71.41
N VAL A 463 -8.56 70.99 70.32
CA VAL A 463 -7.10 71.03 70.21
C VAL A 463 -6.58 72.39 69.77
N ASP A 464 -5.47 72.81 70.38
CA ASP A 464 -4.79 74.07 70.09
C ASP A 464 -3.51 73.85 69.28
N LEU A 465 -3.08 74.90 68.58
CA LEU A 465 -1.79 74.90 67.88
C LEU A 465 -0.68 75.34 68.83
N VAL A 466 0.32 74.48 68.99
CA VAL A 466 1.51 74.76 69.79
C VAL A 466 2.74 74.57 68.92
N TRP A 467 3.64 75.55 68.93
CA TRP A 467 4.91 75.42 68.22
C TRP A 467 6.08 75.97 69.02
N VAL A 468 7.26 75.45 68.71
CA VAL A 468 8.52 75.84 69.34
C VAL A 468 9.44 76.42 68.28
N GLN A 469 9.97 77.61 68.54
CA GLN A 469 10.89 78.31 67.65
C GLN A 469 12.22 78.61 68.35
N ASP A 470 13.31 78.04 67.85
CA ASP A 470 14.70 78.28 68.29
C ASP A 470 15.41 79.22 67.31
N SER A 471 15.09 80.51 67.43
CA SER A 471 15.58 81.54 66.50
C SER A 471 17.10 81.78 66.52
N ASP A 472 17.82 81.33 67.56
CA ASP A 472 19.28 81.47 67.68
C ASP A 472 20.06 80.14 67.63
N GLY A 473 19.37 79.00 67.57
CA GLY A 473 19.91 77.67 67.32
C GLY A 473 20.67 77.09 68.52
N ASP A 474 20.37 77.56 69.74
CA ASP A 474 21.07 77.18 70.97
C ASP A 474 20.52 75.90 71.62
N GLY A 475 19.42 75.36 71.08
CA GLY A 475 18.70 74.19 71.56
C GLY A 475 17.58 74.50 72.56
N TYR A 476 17.29 75.78 72.85
CA TYR A 476 16.19 76.23 73.71
C TYR A 476 15.20 77.11 72.93
N GLY A 477 14.16 76.50 72.39
CA GLY A 477 13.12 77.26 71.67
C GLY A 477 12.11 77.97 72.57
N GLU A 478 11.58 79.10 72.09
CA GLU A 478 10.43 79.80 72.66
C GLU A 478 9.14 79.04 72.32
N TRP A 479 8.26 78.85 73.30
CA TRP A 479 6.98 78.16 73.13
C TRP A 479 5.88 79.17 72.79
N HIS A 480 5.18 78.90 71.69
CA HIS A 480 4.03 79.68 71.23
C HIS A 480 2.78 78.81 71.26
N VAL A 481 1.67 79.44 71.65
CA VAL A 481 0.36 78.79 71.74
C VAL A 481 -0.67 79.70 71.07
N ALA A 482 -1.42 79.12 70.14
CA ALA A 482 -2.57 79.72 69.51
C ALA A 482 -3.81 78.90 69.88
N LEU A 483 -4.69 79.50 70.69
CA LEU A 483 -5.90 78.86 71.15
C LEU A 483 -6.97 78.86 70.04
N ALA A 484 -7.60 77.72 69.80
CA ALA A 484 -8.65 77.58 68.81
C ALA A 484 -9.99 78.16 69.32
N ASP A 485 -10.74 78.87 68.46
CA ASP A 485 -12.11 79.31 68.75
C ASP A 485 -12.99 79.14 67.50
N LEU A 486 -13.80 78.09 67.48
CA LEU A 486 -14.70 77.77 66.38
C LEU A 486 -15.96 78.64 66.30
N SER A 487 -16.22 79.50 67.29
CA SER A 487 -17.28 80.49 67.13
C SER A 487 -16.93 81.54 66.07
N THR A 488 -15.66 81.65 65.70
CA THR A 488 -15.15 82.58 64.68
C THR A 488 -14.16 81.97 63.69
N TRP A 489 -13.73 80.70 63.83
CA TRP A 489 -12.65 80.10 63.03
C TRP A 489 -11.37 80.96 63.09
N THR A 490 -11.02 81.43 64.29
CA THR A 490 -9.86 82.31 64.48
C THR A 490 -9.02 81.88 65.66
N PHE A 491 -7.72 82.09 65.54
CA PHE A 491 -6.79 81.91 66.65
C PHE A 491 -6.57 83.20 67.43
N ARG A 492 -6.33 83.05 68.74
CA ARG A 492 -5.82 84.15 69.58
C ARG A 492 -4.45 83.82 70.13
N GLU A 493 -3.41 84.43 69.56
CA GLU A 493 -2.07 84.38 70.13
C GLU A 493 -2.04 85.05 71.52
N GLN A 494 -1.41 84.38 72.49
CA GLN A 494 -1.14 84.96 73.81
C GLN A 494 0.33 85.43 73.88
N PRO A 495 0.63 86.73 74.03
CA PRO A 495 2.00 87.20 74.13
C PRO A 495 2.59 87.00 75.54
N GLY A 496 3.59 86.12 75.68
CA GLY A 496 4.54 86.13 76.81
C GLY A 496 4.91 84.76 77.40
N PRO A 497 6.13 84.61 77.95
CA PRO A 497 6.80 83.31 78.10
C PRO A 497 6.22 82.51 79.26
N TRP A 498 5.68 81.32 78.95
CA TRP A 498 5.54 80.25 79.94
C TRP A 498 6.93 79.64 80.15
N MET A 499 7.78 80.34 80.92
CA MET A 499 8.94 79.69 81.53
C MET A 499 8.42 78.70 82.57
N VAL A 500 8.12 77.49 82.13
CA VAL A 500 8.11 76.34 83.03
C VAL A 500 9.55 75.87 83.12
N ASP A 501 10.08 75.97 84.34
CA ASP A 501 11.43 75.55 84.73
C ASP A 501 11.77 74.18 84.11
N SER A 502 12.87 74.16 83.36
CA SER A 502 13.45 73.05 82.60
C SER A 502 13.15 71.63 83.12
N VAL A 503 12.52 70.81 82.29
CA VAL A 503 12.72 69.35 82.30
C VAL A 503 13.22 68.96 80.92
N ALA A 504 14.54 68.83 80.81
CA ALA A 504 15.21 68.38 79.59
C ALA A 504 14.80 66.93 79.27
N PHE A 505 14.08 66.73 78.17
CA PHE A 505 14.07 65.44 77.48
C PHE A 505 15.01 65.55 76.28
N THR A 506 16.23 65.07 76.45
CA THR A 506 17.13 64.80 75.34
C THR A 506 16.58 63.59 74.57
N THR A 507 16.02 63.79 73.38
CA THR A 507 15.77 62.67 72.45
C THR A 507 17.04 62.44 71.61
N PRO A 508 17.64 61.24 71.60
CA PRO A 508 18.71 60.90 70.69
C PRO A 508 18.15 60.73 69.27
N ARG A 509 18.84 61.26 68.26
CA ARG A 509 18.56 60.99 66.84
C ARG A 509 18.58 59.47 66.58
N CYS A 510 17.47 58.90 66.14
CA CYS A 510 17.45 57.54 65.60
C CYS A 510 18.12 57.53 64.23
N GLY A 511 19.37 57.07 64.18
CA GLY A 511 20.04 56.71 62.93
C GLY A 511 19.54 55.35 62.43
N SER A 512 19.44 55.27 61.11
CA SER A 512 19.11 54.12 60.27
C SER A 512 19.81 52.81 60.67
N TRP A 513 19.06 51.73 60.69
CA TRP A 513 19.58 50.37 60.58
C TRP A 513 19.48 49.95 59.11
N GLU A 514 20.61 49.76 58.44
CA GLU A 514 20.69 49.02 57.18
C GLU A 514 20.69 47.52 57.49
N MET A 515 19.83 46.76 56.80
CA MET A 515 20.05 45.33 56.50
C MET A 515 20.15 45.20 54.99
#